data_AF-A0A1V6FMD7-F1
#
_entry.id   AF-A0A1V6FMD7-F1
#
_cell.length_a   1.000
_cell.length_b   1.000
_cell.length_c   1.000
_cell.angle_alpha   90.00
_cell.angle_beta   90.00
_cell.angle_gamma   90.00
#
_symmetry.space_group_name_H-M   'P 1'
#
loop_
_entity.id
_entity.type
_entity.pdbx_description
1 polymer ?
#
loop_
_entity_poly.entity_id
_entity_poly.type
_entity_poly.pdbx_seq_one_letter_code
_entity_poly.pdbx_strand_id
1 'polypeptide(L)'
;MKIRKVISIILLISLLVGLFSFTLVSCKDKDPEPLKKAVIMVPGFGGSIFRDPDLNESIALVNDKNGNMNIERIFNVLNSDKIKGMGLPAYAEWVLGCDENGNVINELPVCNMNSHPDEIDSMLSIFRPIRKYLDEKYSDYYDNIVWQFDYRKSMEITSLQLEEFINSNGYDKVIFITHSMGGPLVANYLCKEENREKVELFIPVAAPFFGTYGAEGYVLFPLNSFSYPELSLNVEVDVTAILSNMPSIYEMLPSKGYDYTNNHYYSLDDKRITADQAHAYLTMKRDWFWKQDIEGNRIEPKPMMDKLVAYSEKFWIENEGVKTFVSDLVPVEYVAMTGFQTTVGVKFTSSGGISLVRSYDGDSTVDIVSATAGHGAEAENVHIVEGVSHVNIYEEGVVSVLKSIVDEYIPGLNAGLGE
;
A
#
# COMPACT_ATOMS: atom_id res chain seq x y z
N MET A 1 38.36 37.60 63.67
CA MET A 1 37.16 37.56 62.80
C MET A 1 37.39 37.99 61.34
N LYS A 2 38.54 38.58 60.95
CA LYS A 2 38.80 39.05 59.57
C LYS A 2 39.46 38.02 58.62
N ILE A 3 40.18 37.02 59.13
CA ILE A 3 40.89 36.02 58.28
C ILE A 3 39.94 34.95 57.70
N ARG A 4 38.87 34.58 58.43
CA ARG A 4 37.87 33.59 57.95
C ARG A 4 37.05 34.10 56.75
N LYS A 5 36.77 35.41 56.64
CA LYS A 5 36.03 35.97 55.50
C LYS A 5 36.85 36.01 54.20
N VAL A 6 38.17 36.19 54.30
CA VAL A 6 39.05 36.25 53.11
C VAL A 6 39.25 34.85 52.52
N ILE A 7 39.42 33.82 53.37
CA ILE A 7 39.58 32.43 52.93
C ILE A 7 38.28 31.90 52.28
N SER A 8 37.11 32.26 52.81
CA SER A 8 35.82 31.89 52.19
C SER A 8 35.59 32.56 50.83
N ILE A 9 36.06 33.79 50.62
CA ILE A 9 35.93 34.48 49.32
C ILE A 9 36.90 33.89 48.29
N ILE A 10 38.13 33.55 48.68
CA ILE A 10 39.11 32.92 47.78
C ILE A 10 38.64 31.51 47.37
N LEU A 11 38.10 30.72 48.31
CA LEU A 11 37.51 29.41 47.98
C LEU A 11 36.29 29.53 47.06
N LEU A 12 35.44 30.55 47.24
CA LEU A 12 34.29 30.78 46.36
C LEU A 12 34.71 31.19 44.94
N ILE A 13 35.74 32.03 44.81
CA ILE A 13 36.30 32.44 43.51
C ILE A 13 37.01 31.26 42.84
N SER A 14 37.71 30.41 43.61
CA SER A 14 38.33 29.18 43.08
C SER A 14 37.28 28.17 42.60
N LEU A 15 36.16 28.06 43.30
CA LEU A 15 35.02 27.22 42.90
C LEU A 15 34.31 27.79 41.66
N LEU A 16 34.17 29.11 41.57
CA LEU A 16 33.57 29.80 40.41
C LEU A 16 34.47 29.72 39.17
N VAL A 17 35.79 29.85 39.32
CA VAL A 17 36.74 29.67 38.21
C VAL A 17 36.83 28.19 37.81
N GLY A 18 36.71 27.25 38.76
CA GLY A 18 36.61 25.81 38.48
C GLY A 18 35.30 25.42 37.77
N LEU A 19 34.17 26.08 38.12
CA LEU A 19 32.87 25.89 37.46
C LEU A 19 32.81 26.54 36.07
N PHE A 20 33.54 27.64 35.84
CA PHE A 20 33.66 28.26 34.51
C PHE A 20 34.71 27.60 33.61
N SER A 21 35.59 26.76 34.15
CA SER A 21 36.59 26.03 33.36
C SER A 21 36.06 24.72 32.75
N PHE A 22 34.80 24.36 33.02
CA PHE A 22 34.16 23.14 32.48
C PHE A 22 33.00 23.39 31.50
N THR A 23 32.74 24.64 31.11
CA THR A 23 31.77 24.98 30.04
C THR A 23 32.42 25.69 28.85
N LEU A 24 33.71 25.43 28.62
CA LEU A 24 34.29 25.47 27.27
C LEU A 24 34.55 24.03 26.83
N VAL A 25 33.49 23.21 26.85
CA VAL A 25 33.37 22.16 25.84
C VAL A 25 33.38 22.93 24.54
N SER A 26 34.44 22.75 23.78
CA SER A 26 34.51 23.11 22.38
C SER A 26 33.14 22.85 21.75
N CYS A 27 32.39 23.89 21.40
CA CYS A 27 31.51 23.81 20.24
C CYS A 27 32.47 23.64 19.04
N LYS A 28 33.03 22.43 18.91
CA LYS A 28 33.09 21.86 17.59
C LYS A 28 31.63 21.72 17.27
N ASP A 29 31.16 22.49 16.30
CA ASP A 29 29.97 22.13 15.55
C ASP A 29 30.08 20.62 15.36
N LYS A 30 29.25 19.86 16.08
CA LYS A 30 29.09 18.47 15.69
C LYS A 30 28.50 18.61 14.31
N ASP A 31 29.25 18.17 13.30
CA ASP A 31 28.67 17.99 11.98
C ASP A 31 27.30 17.33 12.21
N PRO A 32 26.22 17.90 11.66
CA PRO A 32 24.89 17.36 11.89
C PRO A 32 24.94 15.86 11.63
N GLU A 33 24.35 15.06 12.53
CA GLU A 33 24.32 13.61 12.30
C GLU A 33 23.77 13.37 10.89
N PRO A 34 24.42 12.52 10.08
CA PRO A 34 24.01 12.31 8.71
C PRO A 34 22.55 11.85 8.70
N LEU A 35 21.74 12.48 7.86
CA LEU A 35 20.31 12.16 7.73
C LEU A 35 20.16 10.66 7.49
N LYS A 36 19.32 10.00 8.27
CA LYS A 36 19.02 8.59 8.04
C LYS A 36 17.92 8.50 6.98
N LYS A 37 18.23 7.89 5.85
CA LYS A 37 17.32 7.80 4.71
C LYS A 37 16.93 6.37 4.35
N ALA A 38 15.75 6.18 3.77
CA ALA A 38 15.31 4.87 3.27
C ALA A 38 14.59 4.96 1.93
N VAL A 39 14.80 3.94 1.08
CA VAL A 39 13.89 3.64 -0.03
C VAL A 39 12.93 2.55 0.46
N ILE A 40 11.65 2.91 0.58
CA ILE A 40 10.60 2.04 1.10
C ILE A 40 9.74 1.55 -0.07
N MET A 41 9.84 0.26 -0.35
CA MET A 41 9.03 -0.44 -1.32
C MET A 41 7.75 -0.97 -0.66
N VAL A 42 6.58 -0.55 -1.13
CA VAL A 42 5.27 -0.90 -0.54
C VAL A 42 4.44 -1.73 -1.53
N PRO A 43 4.14 -3.01 -1.22
CA PRO A 43 3.44 -3.90 -2.15
C PRO A 43 1.93 -3.64 -2.21
N GLY A 44 1.30 -4.28 -3.20
CA GLY A 44 -0.16 -4.29 -3.38
C GLY A 44 -0.91 -5.33 -2.54
N PHE A 45 -2.20 -5.47 -2.86
CA PHE A 45 -3.06 -6.51 -2.31
C PHE A 45 -2.47 -7.92 -2.53
N GLY A 46 -2.42 -8.74 -1.48
CA GLY A 46 -1.80 -10.07 -1.55
C GLY A 46 -0.27 -10.05 -1.69
N GLY A 47 0.36 -8.87 -1.67
CA GLY A 47 1.79 -8.72 -1.88
C GLY A 47 2.64 -8.89 -0.61
N SER A 48 2.03 -8.74 0.56
CA SER A 48 2.64 -9.06 1.84
C SER A 48 2.35 -10.51 2.24
N ILE A 49 3.28 -11.13 2.95
CA ILE A 49 3.19 -12.52 3.37
C ILE A 49 2.77 -12.59 4.83
N PHE A 50 1.75 -13.41 5.10
CA PHE A 50 1.38 -13.78 6.47
C PHE A 50 2.12 -15.02 6.93
N ARG A 51 2.37 -15.12 8.24
CA ARG A 51 2.88 -16.33 8.89
C ARG A 51 1.79 -16.99 9.72
N ASP A 52 1.75 -18.32 9.68
CA ASP A 52 0.97 -19.10 10.63
C ASP A 52 1.74 -19.07 11.96
N PRO A 53 1.13 -18.52 13.04
CA PRO A 53 1.79 -18.41 14.32
C PRO A 53 2.12 -19.77 14.96
N ASP A 54 1.39 -20.84 14.61
CA ASP A 54 1.56 -22.17 15.18
C ASP A 54 2.61 -22.98 14.42
N LEU A 55 2.67 -22.80 13.10
CA LEU A 55 3.64 -23.49 12.24
C LEU A 55 4.97 -22.73 12.13
N ASN A 56 4.98 -21.42 12.42
CA ASN A 56 6.10 -20.51 12.15
C ASN A 56 6.52 -20.56 10.66
N GLU A 57 5.57 -20.81 9.77
CA GLU A 57 5.74 -20.89 8.32
C GLU A 57 4.90 -19.79 7.65
N SER A 58 5.28 -19.30 6.47
CA SER A 58 4.41 -18.45 5.67
C SER A 58 3.18 -19.22 5.16
N ILE A 59 2.06 -18.50 5.11
CA ILE A 59 0.75 -19.03 4.70
C ILE A 59 0.56 -18.92 3.18
N ALA A 60 1.39 -18.14 2.49
CA ALA A 60 1.31 -17.98 1.04
C ALA A 60 1.72 -19.26 0.29
N LEU A 61 1.28 -19.37 -0.97
CA LEU A 61 1.81 -20.35 -1.91
C LEU A 61 3.25 -19.97 -2.23
N VAL A 62 4.16 -20.62 -1.52
CA VAL A 62 5.57 -20.27 -1.59
C VAL A 62 6.14 -20.81 -2.87
N ASN A 63 6.73 -19.95 -3.68
CA ASN A 63 7.64 -20.41 -4.72
C ASN A 63 9.02 -20.65 -4.07
N ASP A 64 9.76 -21.65 -4.55
CA ASP A 64 11.16 -21.82 -4.21
C ASP A 64 11.98 -20.61 -4.71
N LYS A 65 13.26 -20.55 -4.32
CA LYS A 65 14.19 -19.50 -4.76
C LYS A 65 14.30 -19.32 -6.29
N ASN A 66 13.82 -20.29 -7.07
CA ASN A 66 13.82 -20.27 -8.52
C ASN A 66 12.46 -19.89 -9.12
N GLY A 67 11.45 -19.59 -8.30
CA GLY A 67 10.11 -19.23 -8.75
C GLY A 67 9.17 -20.42 -8.98
N ASN A 68 9.56 -21.66 -8.62
CA ASN A 68 8.69 -22.83 -8.76
C ASN A 68 7.83 -23.03 -7.51
N MET A 69 6.57 -23.41 -7.66
CA MET A 69 5.70 -23.73 -6.51
C MET A 69 6.35 -24.77 -5.56
N ASN A 70 6.45 -24.44 -4.27
CA ASN A 70 6.98 -25.30 -3.23
C ASN A 70 5.90 -26.29 -2.77
N ILE A 71 5.74 -27.34 -3.57
CA ILE A 71 4.73 -28.37 -3.39
C ILE A 71 4.84 -29.05 -2.00
N GLU A 72 6.06 -29.26 -1.48
CA GLU A 72 6.28 -29.87 -0.16
C GLU A 72 5.71 -29.02 0.97
N ARG A 73 5.96 -27.70 0.94
CA ARG A 73 5.40 -26.75 1.93
C ARG A 73 3.88 -26.70 1.85
N ILE A 74 3.32 -26.68 0.63
CA ILE A 74 1.87 -26.73 0.42
C ILE A 74 1.29 -28.01 1.04
N PHE A 75 1.91 -29.17 0.80
CA PHE A 75 1.48 -30.42 1.43
C PHE A 75 1.59 -30.38 2.95
N ASN A 76 2.64 -29.77 3.52
CA ASN A 76 2.79 -29.66 4.97
C ASN A 76 1.69 -28.79 5.60
N VAL A 77 1.37 -27.65 5.00
CA VAL A 77 0.27 -26.77 5.44
C VAL A 77 -1.07 -27.52 5.34
N LEU A 78 -1.37 -28.12 4.18
CA LEU A 78 -2.60 -28.88 3.94
C LEU A 78 -2.77 -30.09 4.89
N ASN A 79 -1.66 -30.68 5.36
CA ASN A 79 -1.66 -31.79 6.30
C ASN A 79 -1.52 -31.37 7.77
N SER A 80 -1.47 -30.06 8.07
CA SER A 80 -1.41 -29.57 9.45
C SER A 80 -2.63 -30.02 10.25
N ASP A 81 -2.45 -30.27 11.56
CA ASP A 81 -3.55 -30.66 12.44
C ASP A 81 -4.66 -29.60 12.48
N LYS A 82 -4.28 -28.33 12.25
CA LYS A 82 -5.19 -27.18 12.15
C LYS A 82 -6.11 -27.29 10.93
N ILE A 83 -5.56 -27.49 9.73
CA ILE A 83 -6.38 -27.71 8.52
C ILE A 83 -7.18 -29.01 8.61
N LYS A 84 -6.61 -30.09 9.17
CA LYS A 84 -7.36 -31.35 9.40
C LYS A 84 -8.53 -31.17 10.36
N GLY A 85 -8.40 -30.29 11.37
CA GLY A 85 -9.46 -30.00 12.34
C GLY A 85 -10.54 -29.06 11.83
N MET A 86 -10.18 -28.08 10.99
CA MET A 86 -11.09 -27.03 10.51
C MET A 86 -11.69 -27.31 9.12
N GLY A 87 -10.94 -28.02 8.27
CA GLY A 87 -11.17 -28.05 6.83
C GLY A 87 -10.56 -26.83 6.13
N LEU A 88 -10.21 -26.99 4.85
CA LEU A 88 -9.52 -25.96 4.06
C LEU A 88 -10.36 -24.68 3.84
N PRO A 89 -11.68 -24.72 3.60
CA PRO A 89 -12.49 -23.51 3.47
C PRO A 89 -12.51 -22.67 4.75
N ALA A 90 -12.77 -23.31 5.90
CA ALA A 90 -12.77 -22.62 7.20
C ALA A 90 -11.37 -22.08 7.57
N TYR A 91 -10.31 -22.77 7.15
CA TYR A 91 -8.95 -22.23 7.28
C TYR A 91 -8.72 -21.00 6.40
N ALA A 92 -9.19 -21.00 5.15
CA ALA A 92 -9.08 -19.83 4.28
C ALA A 92 -9.83 -18.62 4.85
N GLU A 93 -11.03 -18.81 5.40
CA GLU A 93 -11.75 -17.76 6.13
C GLU A 93 -11.02 -17.32 7.39
N TRP A 94 -10.43 -18.25 8.15
CA TRP A 94 -9.64 -17.93 9.34
C TRP A 94 -8.39 -17.08 9.00
N VAL A 95 -7.74 -17.36 7.87
CA VAL A 95 -6.54 -16.63 7.42
C VAL A 95 -6.90 -15.29 6.78
N LEU A 96 -7.87 -15.25 5.86
CA LEU A 96 -8.10 -14.10 4.99
C LEU A 96 -9.32 -13.28 5.41
N GLY A 97 -10.19 -13.84 6.24
CA GLY A 97 -11.49 -13.26 6.56
C GLY A 97 -11.43 -12.08 7.52
N CYS A 98 -12.43 -11.22 7.37
CA CYS A 98 -12.78 -10.16 8.29
C CYS A 98 -14.23 -10.35 8.76
N ASP A 99 -14.55 -9.83 9.94
CA ASP A 99 -15.93 -9.76 10.43
C ASP A 99 -16.74 -8.69 9.66
N GLU A 100 -18.04 -8.62 9.92
CA GLU A 100 -18.93 -7.64 9.26
C GLU A 100 -18.63 -6.16 9.57
N ASN A 101 -17.78 -5.89 10.56
CA ASN A 101 -17.29 -4.55 10.89
C ASN A 101 -15.95 -4.23 10.21
N GLY A 102 -15.37 -5.21 9.51
CA GLY A 102 -14.06 -5.10 8.86
C GLY A 102 -12.88 -5.37 9.77
N ASN A 103 -13.09 -5.95 10.95
CA ASN A 103 -11.97 -6.39 11.79
C ASN A 103 -11.46 -7.74 11.28
N VAL A 104 -10.16 -7.91 11.21
CA VAL A 104 -9.57 -9.21 10.85
C VAL A 104 -10.02 -10.28 11.85
N ILE A 105 -10.46 -11.43 11.35
CA ILE A 105 -10.90 -12.56 12.21
C ILE A 105 -9.72 -13.08 13.02
N ASN A 106 -8.53 -13.11 12.40
CA ASN A 106 -7.31 -13.50 13.06
C ASN A 106 -6.15 -12.55 12.69
N GLU A 107 -5.51 -12.00 13.71
CA GLU A 107 -4.28 -11.23 13.58
C GLU A 107 -3.13 -12.18 13.21
N LEU A 108 -2.50 -11.92 12.07
CA LEU A 108 -1.42 -12.73 11.55
C LEU A 108 -0.14 -11.90 11.53
N PRO A 109 1.00 -12.43 12.02
CA PRO A 109 2.27 -11.78 11.82
C PRO A 109 2.55 -11.62 10.33
N VAL A 110 2.95 -10.42 9.93
CA VAL A 110 3.51 -10.18 8.60
C VAL A 110 4.99 -10.54 8.60
N CYS A 111 5.49 -11.12 7.52
CA CYS A 111 6.90 -11.45 7.41
C CYS A 111 7.79 -10.21 7.55
N ASN A 112 8.91 -10.34 8.27
CA ASN A 112 9.99 -9.35 8.26
C ASN A 112 11.09 -9.84 7.32
N MET A 113 11.44 -9.02 6.31
CA MET A 113 12.49 -9.30 5.33
C MET A 113 13.86 -9.60 5.97
N ASN A 114 14.18 -9.02 7.12
CA ASN A 114 15.46 -9.23 7.80
C ASN A 114 15.55 -10.59 8.51
N SER A 115 14.42 -11.26 8.75
CA SER A 115 14.40 -12.53 9.48
C SER A 115 14.54 -13.77 8.59
N HIS A 116 14.19 -13.68 7.30
CA HIS A 116 14.15 -14.84 6.39
C HIS A 116 14.53 -14.46 4.95
N PRO A 117 15.78 -14.04 4.68
CA PRO A 117 16.23 -13.61 3.36
C PRO A 117 16.14 -14.71 2.28
N ASP A 118 16.08 -15.97 2.69
CA ASP A 118 15.96 -17.14 1.82
C ASP A 118 14.50 -17.51 1.47
N GLU A 119 13.51 -16.97 2.19
CA GLU A 119 12.08 -17.14 1.89
C GLU A 119 11.66 -16.13 0.81
N ILE A 120 12.14 -16.43 -0.40
CA ILE A 120 11.84 -15.74 -1.65
C ILE A 120 10.39 -16.00 -2.03
N ASP A 121 9.47 -15.18 -1.51
CA ASP A 121 8.05 -15.34 -1.82
C ASP A 121 7.63 -14.61 -3.10
N SER A 122 6.61 -15.16 -3.75
CA SER A 122 6.24 -14.88 -5.14
C SER A 122 5.84 -13.42 -5.40
N MET A 123 5.20 -12.74 -4.45
CA MET A 123 4.84 -11.32 -4.60
C MET A 123 5.87 -10.34 -4.01
N LEU A 124 6.71 -10.74 -3.05
CA LEU A 124 7.89 -9.95 -2.69
C LEU A 124 8.94 -9.93 -3.81
N SER A 125 8.91 -10.97 -4.64
CA SER A 125 9.79 -11.08 -5.82
C SER A 125 9.56 -9.95 -6.83
N ILE A 126 8.39 -9.30 -6.84
CA ILE A 126 8.08 -8.24 -7.81
C ILE A 126 9.03 -7.04 -7.67
N PHE A 127 9.48 -6.74 -6.44
CA PHE A 127 10.45 -5.67 -6.17
C PHE A 127 11.90 -6.16 -6.23
N ARG A 128 12.17 -7.46 -6.37
CA ARG A 128 13.54 -7.99 -6.33
C ARG A 128 14.47 -7.31 -7.35
N PRO A 129 14.09 -7.13 -8.64
CA PRO A 129 14.99 -6.54 -9.61
C PRO A 129 15.40 -5.10 -9.23
N ILE A 130 14.44 -4.27 -8.83
CA ILE A 130 14.73 -2.88 -8.44
C ILE A 130 15.46 -2.81 -7.09
N ARG A 131 15.06 -3.62 -6.09
CA ARG A 131 15.75 -3.68 -4.80
C ARG A 131 17.21 -4.07 -4.96
N LYS A 132 17.50 -5.10 -5.75
CA LYS A 132 18.87 -5.54 -6.02
C LYS A 132 19.69 -4.40 -6.62
N TYR A 133 19.11 -3.66 -7.57
CA TYR A 133 19.75 -2.51 -8.18
C TYR A 133 20.05 -1.40 -7.16
N LEU A 134 19.09 -1.09 -6.28
CA LEU A 134 19.26 -0.10 -5.21
C LEU A 134 20.32 -0.55 -4.19
N ASP A 135 20.34 -1.83 -3.82
CA ASP A 135 21.33 -2.39 -2.89
C ASP A 135 22.75 -2.29 -3.46
N GLU A 136 22.91 -2.57 -4.76
CA GLU A 136 24.21 -2.53 -5.44
C GLU A 136 24.75 -1.10 -5.62
N LYS A 137 23.88 -0.09 -5.76
CA LYS A 137 24.28 1.27 -6.16
C LYS A 137 24.11 2.34 -5.07
N TYR A 138 23.15 2.16 -4.17
CA TYR A 138 22.69 3.22 -3.27
C TYR A 138 22.57 2.81 -1.79
N SER A 139 23.02 1.62 -1.41
CA SER A 139 23.00 1.15 -0.01
C SER A 139 23.88 1.96 0.95
N ASP A 140 24.87 2.69 0.44
CA ASP A 140 25.66 3.64 1.23
C ASP A 140 24.87 4.89 1.64
N TYR A 141 23.75 5.17 0.97
CA TYR A 141 22.94 6.39 1.17
C TYR A 141 21.54 6.11 1.73
N TYR A 142 20.96 4.95 1.40
CA TYR A 142 19.60 4.59 1.78
C TYR A 142 19.51 3.14 2.28
N ASP A 143 18.74 2.94 3.35
CA ASP A 143 18.22 1.63 3.70
C ASP A 143 17.15 1.21 2.68
N ASN A 144 17.35 0.12 1.95
CA ASN A 144 16.38 -0.37 0.94
C ASN A 144 15.47 -1.47 1.50
N ILE A 145 14.23 -1.11 1.75
CA ILE A 145 13.31 -1.89 2.58
C ILE A 145 12.07 -2.24 1.77
N VAL A 146 11.65 -3.50 1.80
CA VAL A 146 10.28 -3.86 1.41
C VAL A 146 9.45 -3.90 2.68
N TRP A 147 8.49 -2.98 2.81
CA TRP A 147 7.66 -2.85 3.99
C TRP A 147 6.39 -3.67 3.83
N GLN A 148 6.28 -4.74 4.60
CA GLN A 148 5.13 -5.65 4.60
C GLN A 148 4.10 -5.23 5.63
N PHE A 149 2.83 -5.46 5.30
CA PHE A 149 1.70 -5.03 6.10
C PHE A 149 0.49 -5.95 5.89
N ASP A 150 -0.50 -5.83 6.76
CA ASP A 150 -1.74 -6.60 6.65
C ASP A 150 -2.67 -5.95 5.63
N TYR A 151 -2.66 -6.49 4.40
CA TYR A 151 -3.45 -5.96 3.29
C TYR A 151 -4.96 -6.14 3.46
N ARG A 152 -5.43 -6.83 4.52
CA ARG A 152 -6.85 -6.96 4.83
C ARG A 152 -7.39 -5.71 5.52
N LYS A 153 -6.54 -4.99 6.26
CA LYS A 153 -6.93 -3.83 7.06
C LYS A 153 -7.14 -2.59 6.20
N SER A 154 -7.89 -1.62 6.75
CA SER A 154 -8.02 -0.29 6.17
C SER A 154 -6.65 0.34 5.92
N MET A 155 -6.45 0.90 4.75
CA MET A 155 -5.24 1.64 4.36
C MET A 155 -5.03 2.89 5.23
N GLU A 156 -6.08 3.44 5.84
CA GLU A 156 -5.96 4.53 6.81
C GLU A 156 -5.33 4.04 8.12
N ILE A 157 -5.71 2.85 8.60
CA ILE A 157 -5.09 2.25 9.79
C ILE A 157 -3.66 1.85 9.46
N THR A 158 -3.45 1.23 8.30
CA THR A 158 -2.15 0.76 7.87
C THR A 158 -1.17 1.91 7.60
N SER A 159 -1.62 3.07 7.11
CA SER A 159 -0.72 4.22 6.92
C SER A 159 -0.18 4.78 8.24
N LEU A 160 -0.92 4.68 9.34
CA LEU A 160 -0.43 5.01 10.68
C LEU A 160 0.69 4.06 11.12
N GLN A 161 0.60 2.78 10.73
CA GLN A 161 1.66 1.80 10.98
C GLN A 161 2.90 2.09 10.12
N LEU A 162 2.72 2.57 8.88
CA LEU A 162 3.83 3.03 8.04
C LEU A 162 4.54 4.22 8.68
N GLU A 163 3.77 5.19 9.18
CA GLU A 163 4.29 6.36 9.90
C GLU A 163 5.04 5.95 11.17
N GLU A 164 4.47 5.07 11.98
CA GLU A 164 5.14 4.52 13.16
C GLU A 164 6.43 3.79 12.79
N PHE A 165 6.42 2.98 11.72
CA PHE A 165 7.62 2.31 11.21
C PHE A 165 8.70 3.32 10.82
N ILE A 166 8.36 4.37 10.07
CA ILE A 166 9.30 5.39 9.63
C ILE A 166 9.90 6.13 10.84
N ASN A 167 9.05 6.55 11.77
CA ASN A 167 9.45 7.32 12.94
C ASN A 167 10.26 6.49 13.95
N SER A 168 9.85 5.25 14.22
CA SER A 168 10.55 4.36 15.16
C SER A 168 11.92 3.92 14.66
N ASN A 169 12.11 3.83 13.34
CA ASN A 169 13.41 3.57 12.73
C ASN A 169 14.27 4.84 12.58
N GLY A 170 13.74 6.00 12.92
CA GLY A 170 14.46 7.28 12.88
C GLY A 170 14.77 7.76 11.46
N TYR A 171 13.95 7.42 10.46
CA TYR A 171 14.15 7.95 9.12
C TYR A 171 13.73 9.42 9.03
N ASP A 172 14.67 10.24 8.58
CA ASP A 172 14.49 11.67 8.33
C ASP A 172 13.88 11.93 6.96
N LYS A 173 14.31 11.14 5.97
CA LYS A 173 13.85 11.22 4.59
C LYS A 173 13.56 9.84 4.00
N VAL A 174 12.55 9.78 3.13
CA VAL A 174 12.14 8.54 2.47
C VAL A 174 11.84 8.75 1.00
N ILE A 175 12.18 7.75 0.20
CA ILE A 175 11.67 7.56 -1.15
C ILE A 175 10.68 6.40 -1.12
N PHE A 176 9.49 6.58 -1.68
CA PHE A 176 8.52 5.50 -1.82
C PHE A 176 8.53 4.93 -3.23
N ILE A 177 8.62 3.62 -3.36
CA ILE A 177 8.31 2.90 -4.59
C ILE A 177 7.13 1.98 -4.28
N THR A 178 5.98 2.18 -4.89
CA THR A 178 4.77 1.44 -4.49
C THR A 178 4.20 0.65 -5.65
N HIS A 179 3.45 -0.40 -5.34
CA HIS A 179 2.70 -1.17 -6.33
C HIS A 179 1.23 -1.26 -5.93
N SER A 180 0.33 -1.03 -6.88
CA SER A 180 -1.10 -1.29 -6.71
C SER A 180 -1.61 -0.60 -5.42
N MET A 181 -2.27 -1.33 -4.53
CA MET A 181 -2.79 -0.85 -3.24
C MET A 181 -1.76 -0.11 -2.37
N GLY A 182 -0.46 -0.34 -2.54
CA GLY A 182 0.59 0.41 -1.85
C GLY A 182 0.58 1.91 -2.18
N GLY A 183 0.11 2.30 -3.36
CA GLY A 183 0.00 3.70 -3.78
C GLY A 183 -1.03 4.48 -2.97
N PRO A 184 -2.31 4.08 -2.95
CA PRO A 184 -3.31 4.70 -2.08
C PRO A 184 -2.97 4.62 -0.58
N LEU A 185 -2.26 3.57 -0.14
CA LEU A 185 -1.72 3.50 1.23
C LEU A 185 -0.73 4.65 1.50
N VAL A 186 0.24 4.88 0.60
CA VAL A 186 1.14 6.03 0.74
C VAL A 186 0.39 7.35 0.57
N ALA A 187 -0.64 7.44 -0.28
CA ALA A 187 -1.49 8.63 -0.35
C ALA A 187 -2.15 8.97 1.00
N ASN A 188 -2.58 7.96 1.77
CA ASN A 188 -3.06 8.18 3.15
C ASN A 188 -1.96 8.76 4.06
N TYR A 189 -0.72 8.26 3.95
CA TYR A 189 0.42 8.79 4.68
C TYR A 189 0.67 10.27 4.32
N LEU A 190 0.55 10.63 3.04
CA LEU A 190 0.74 11.98 2.52
C LEU A 190 -0.36 12.98 2.91
N CYS A 191 -1.49 12.55 3.48
CA CYS A 191 -2.53 13.47 3.95
C CYS A 191 -2.02 14.42 5.05
N LYS A 192 -1.01 14.01 5.85
CA LYS A 192 -0.39 14.87 6.88
C LYS A 192 0.78 15.66 6.33
N GLU A 193 0.87 16.94 6.68
CA GLU A 193 1.94 17.84 6.21
C GLU A 193 3.33 17.41 6.66
N GLU A 194 3.47 17.10 7.95
CA GLU A 194 4.70 16.56 8.55
C GLU A 194 5.23 15.29 7.85
N ASN A 195 4.32 14.46 7.32
CA ASN A 195 4.69 13.26 6.57
C ASN A 195 5.21 13.60 5.17
N ARG A 196 4.60 14.59 4.50
CA ARG A 196 5.05 15.08 3.17
C ARG A 196 6.45 15.65 3.23
N GLU A 197 6.79 16.37 4.30
CA GLU A 197 8.12 16.94 4.50
C GLU A 197 9.24 15.88 4.52
N LYS A 198 8.91 14.62 4.88
CA LYS A 198 9.86 13.51 4.86
C LYS A 198 10.04 12.87 3.48
N VAL A 199 9.13 13.10 2.54
CA VAL A 199 9.17 12.39 1.24
C VAL A 199 10.04 13.15 0.26
N GLU A 200 11.13 12.53 -0.17
CA GLU A 200 12.01 13.07 -1.22
C GLU A 200 11.47 12.76 -2.63
N LEU A 201 10.82 11.60 -2.79
CA LEU A 201 10.24 11.16 -4.05
C LEU A 201 9.20 10.06 -3.81
N PHE A 202 8.11 10.10 -4.57
CA PHE A 202 7.09 9.06 -4.61
C PHE A 202 6.96 8.49 -6.03
N ILE A 203 7.15 7.18 -6.17
CA ILE A 203 7.06 6.45 -7.45
C ILE A 203 5.93 5.42 -7.35
N PRO A 204 4.67 5.81 -7.61
CA PRO A 204 3.57 4.86 -7.69
C PRO A 204 3.59 4.07 -8.99
N VAL A 205 3.60 2.73 -8.88
CA VAL A 205 3.48 1.81 -10.00
C VAL A 205 2.10 1.18 -9.99
N ALA A 206 1.30 1.48 -11.03
CA ALA A 206 -0.05 0.94 -11.21
C ALA A 206 -0.99 1.14 -10.00
N ALA A 207 -0.87 2.29 -9.34
CA ALA A 207 -1.61 2.61 -8.12
C ALA A 207 -3.06 3.02 -8.41
N PRO A 208 -4.09 2.35 -7.87
CA PRO A 208 -5.48 2.74 -8.11
C PRO A 208 -5.89 3.95 -7.26
N PHE A 209 -5.35 5.14 -7.54
CA PHE A 209 -5.61 6.35 -6.74
C PHE A 209 -7.08 6.74 -6.69
N PHE A 210 -7.81 6.50 -7.78
CA PHE A 210 -9.25 6.71 -7.83
C PHE A 210 -10.04 5.44 -7.59
N GLY A 211 -9.41 4.34 -7.17
CA GLY A 211 -9.98 3.01 -7.10
C GLY A 211 -9.83 2.24 -8.41
N THR A 212 -10.43 1.06 -8.50
CA THR A 212 -10.43 0.21 -9.69
C THR A 212 -11.77 -0.51 -9.83
N TYR A 213 -12.28 -0.57 -11.05
CA TYR A 213 -13.46 -1.37 -11.37
C TYR A 213 -13.19 -2.88 -11.30
N GLY A 214 -11.93 -3.31 -11.22
CA GLY A 214 -11.55 -4.69 -10.91
C GLY A 214 -11.95 -5.09 -9.48
N ALA A 215 -11.72 -4.22 -8.50
CA ALA A 215 -12.22 -4.40 -7.13
C ALA A 215 -13.75 -4.47 -7.14
N GLU A 216 -14.41 -3.59 -7.90
CA GLU A 216 -15.85 -3.66 -8.07
C GLU A 216 -16.28 -5.00 -8.70
N GLY A 217 -15.55 -5.53 -9.69
CA GLY A 217 -15.78 -6.85 -10.26
C GLY A 217 -15.83 -7.96 -9.19
N TYR A 218 -14.89 -7.97 -8.25
CA TYR A 218 -14.87 -8.92 -7.12
C TYR A 218 -16.09 -8.77 -6.20
N VAL A 219 -16.59 -7.55 -6.05
CA VAL A 219 -17.77 -7.22 -5.24
C VAL A 219 -19.04 -7.07 -6.09
N LEU A 220 -19.06 -7.56 -7.33
CA LEU A 220 -20.25 -7.56 -8.21
C LEU A 220 -20.58 -8.96 -8.68
N PHE A 221 -19.56 -9.78 -8.90
CA PHE A 221 -19.70 -11.12 -9.42
C PHE A 221 -19.19 -12.11 -8.37
N PRO A 222 -20.06 -12.96 -7.81
CA PRO A 222 -19.64 -13.91 -6.81
C PRO A 222 -18.52 -14.82 -7.34
N LEU A 223 -17.45 -14.94 -6.56
CA LEU A 223 -16.30 -15.80 -6.84
C LEU A 223 -16.36 -16.99 -5.87
N ASN A 224 -16.70 -18.17 -6.40
CA ASN A 224 -17.00 -19.34 -5.55
C ASN A 224 -15.90 -20.42 -5.57
N SER A 225 -14.73 -20.17 -6.17
CA SER A 225 -13.69 -21.20 -6.25
C SER A 225 -12.31 -20.66 -6.58
N PHE A 226 -11.29 -21.19 -5.91
CA PHE A 226 -9.93 -21.24 -6.43
C PHE A 226 -9.68 -22.65 -7.01
N SER A 227 -9.20 -22.73 -8.25
CA SER A 227 -8.73 -23.99 -8.83
C SER A 227 -7.22 -23.98 -8.88
N TYR A 228 -6.59 -25.06 -8.41
CA TYR A 228 -5.16 -25.33 -8.54
C TYR A 228 -4.97 -26.55 -9.45
N PRO A 229 -4.94 -26.36 -10.78
CA PRO A 229 -4.88 -27.45 -11.74
C PRO A 229 -3.66 -28.36 -11.54
N GLU A 230 -2.52 -27.79 -11.12
CA GLU A 230 -1.25 -28.48 -10.92
C GLU A 230 -1.30 -29.46 -9.74
N LEU A 231 -2.18 -29.21 -8.76
CA LEU A 231 -2.35 -30.04 -7.57
C LEU A 231 -3.60 -30.92 -7.64
N SER A 232 -4.38 -30.83 -8.74
CA SER A 232 -5.71 -31.46 -8.85
C SER A 232 -6.63 -31.12 -7.67
N LEU A 233 -6.45 -29.93 -7.08
CA LEU A 233 -7.23 -29.43 -5.96
C LEU A 233 -8.24 -28.41 -6.47
N ASN A 234 -9.53 -28.72 -6.27
CA ASN A 234 -10.60 -27.75 -6.38
C ASN A 234 -11.05 -27.42 -4.96
N VAL A 235 -10.81 -26.18 -4.54
CA VAL A 235 -11.23 -25.70 -3.23
C VAL A 235 -12.41 -24.77 -3.45
N GLU A 236 -13.57 -25.21 -3.02
CA GLU A 236 -14.75 -24.36 -2.95
C GLU A 236 -14.60 -23.47 -1.71
N VAL A 237 -14.22 -22.22 -1.94
CA VAL A 237 -14.15 -21.16 -0.93
C VAL A 237 -15.07 -20.06 -1.41
N ASP A 238 -15.91 -19.55 -0.52
CA ASP A 238 -16.67 -18.33 -0.78
C ASP A 238 -15.72 -17.13 -0.68
N VAL A 239 -15.00 -16.88 -1.78
CA VAL A 239 -14.06 -15.76 -1.89
C VAL A 239 -14.80 -14.43 -1.72
N THR A 240 -16.05 -14.38 -2.16
CA THR A 240 -16.92 -13.23 -1.97
C THR A 240 -17.18 -12.96 -0.48
N ALA A 241 -17.47 -13.96 0.34
CA ALA A 241 -17.64 -13.78 1.78
C ALA A 241 -16.37 -13.19 2.43
N ILE A 242 -15.19 -13.65 1.99
CA ILE A 242 -13.89 -13.14 2.46
C ILE A 242 -13.68 -11.67 2.05
N LEU A 243 -13.80 -11.38 0.75
CA LEU A 243 -13.49 -10.04 0.20
C LEU A 243 -14.55 -9.00 0.60
N SER A 244 -15.83 -9.39 0.71
CA SER A 244 -16.94 -8.47 1.03
C SER A 244 -16.93 -7.96 2.46
N ASN A 245 -16.04 -8.46 3.32
CA ASN A 245 -15.83 -7.94 4.67
C ASN A 245 -14.50 -7.20 4.83
N MET A 246 -13.67 -7.12 3.78
CA MET A 246 -12.31 -6.61 3.90
C MET A 246 -12.25 -5.10 3.60
N PRO A 247 -11.92 -4.24 4.58
CA PRO A 247 -11.92 -2.78 4.39
C PRO A 247 -11.11 -2.29 3.19
N SER A 248 -9.94 -2.87 2.95
CA SER A 248 -9.07 -2.45 1.84
C SER A 248 -9.71 -2.63 0.46
N ILE A 249 -10.57 -3.63 0.27
CA ILE A 249 -11.30 -3.84 -0.99
C ILE A 249 -12.29 -2.71 -1.22
N TYR A 250 -12.99 -2.26 -0.18
CA TYR A 250 -13.93 -1.15 -0.26
C TYR A 250 -13.21 0.15 -0.60
N GLU A 251 -12.08 0.40 0.05
CA GLU A 251 -11.25 1.58 -0.18
C GLU A 251 -10.57 1.61 -1.56
N MET A 252 -10.64 0.51 -2.33
CA MET A 252 -10.24 0.44 -3.73
C MET A 252 -11.43 0.49 -4.71
N LEU A 253 -12.66 0.66 -4.24
CA LEU A 253 -13.80 0.87 -5.14
C LEU A 253 -13.67 2.21 -5.88
N PRO A 254 -14.18 2.32 -7.12
CA PRO A 254 -14.08 3.55 -7.92
C PRO A 254 -14.67 4.76 -7.19
N SER A 255 -13.91 5.83 -7.10
CA SER A 255 -14.24 7.02 -6.31
C SER A 255 -14.57 8.24 -7.16
N LYS A 256 -14.90 9.35 -6.49
CA LYS A 256 -15.14 10.66 -7.12
C LYS A 256 -13.97 11.18 -7.96
N GLY A 257 -12.76 10.69 -7.77
CA GLY A 257 -11.62 11.11 -8.59
C GLY A 257 -11.91 10.92 -10.09
N TYR A 258 -12.62 9.85 -10.45
CA TYR A 258 -13.06 9.66 -11.82
C TYR A 258 -14.13 10.67 -12.28
N ASP A 259 -14.99 11.18 -11.39
CA ASP A 259 -16.01 12.18 -11.75
C ASP A 259 -15.38 13.48 -12.27
N TYR A 260 -14.14 13.76 -11.90
CA TYR A 260 -13.34 14.89 -12.40
C TYR A 260 -12.67 14.62 -13.75
N THR A 261 -12.85 13.43 -14.32
CA THR A 261 -12.23 13.00 -15.57
C THR A 261 -13.28 12.76 -16.65
N ASN A 262 -12.84 12.77 -17.92
CA ASN A 262 -13.70 12.43 -19.06
C ASN A 262 -13.80 10.92 -19.32
N ASN A 263 -13.03 10.10 -18.61
CA ASN A 263 -12.85 8.66 -18.85
C ASN A 263 -13.62 7.79 -17.82
N HIS A 264 -14.56 8.39 -17.11
CA HIS A 264 -15.44 7.70 -16.17
C HIS A 264 -16.70 7.15 -16.85
N TYR A 265 -16.96 5.86 -16.68
CA TYR A 265 -18.04 5.17 -17.38
C TYR A 265 -19.03 4.48 -16.45
N TYR A 266 -19.42 5.09 -15.32
CA TYR A 266 -20.68 4.69 -14.69
C TYR A 266 -21.88 5.21 -15.47
N SER A 267 -22.84 4.33 -15.74
CA SER A 267 -24.14 4.72 -16.26
C SER A 267 -25.30 3.93 -15.66
N LEU A 268 -26.47 4.56 -15.58
CA LEU A 268 -27.74 3.92 -15.25
C LEU A 268 -28.71 4.16 -16.41
N ASP A 269 -29.17 3.08 -17.04
CA ASP A 269 -30.01 3.12 -18.26
C ASP A 269 -29.39 4.06 -19.32
N ASP A 270 -28.10 3.85 -19.60
CA ASP A 270 -27.26 4.62 -20.54
C ASP A 270 -27.07 6.11 -20.21
N LYS A 271 -27.52 6.59 -19.04
CA LYS A 271 -27.22 7.94 -18.55
C LYS A 271 -26.02 7.89 -17.61
N ARG A 272 -25.02 8.75 -17.86
CA ARG A 272 -23.86 8.87 -16.95
C ARG A 272 -24.33 9.23 -15.54
N ILE A 273 -23.78 8.55 -14.55
CA ILE A 273 -23.99 8.82 -13.13
C ILE A 273 -22.63 9.03 -12.45
N THR A 274 -22.63 9.62 -11.26
CA THR A 274 -21.41 9.81 -10.45
C THR A 274 -21.02 8.53 -9.71
N ALA A 275 -19.79 8.48 -9.20
CA ALA A 275 -19.34 7.40 -8.32
C ALA A 275 -20.25 7.24 -7.08
N ASP A 276 -20.65 8.35 -6.44
CA ASP A 276 -21.60 8.31 -5.31
C ASP A 276 -22.95 7.70 -5.68
N GLN A 277 -23.47 8.03 -6.87
CA GLN A 277 -24.74 7.48 -7.35
C GLN A 277 -24.61 5.99 -7.64
N ALA A 278 -23.49 5.55 -8.20
CA ALA A 278 -23.19 4.13 -8.39
C ALA A 278 -23.10 3.39 -7.06
N HIS A 279 -22.34 3.91 -6.08
CA HIS A 279 -22.23 3.35 -4.72
C HIS A 279 -23.58 3.24 -4.01
N ALA A 280 -24.43 4.27 -4.12
CA ALA A 280 -25.79 4.23 -3.58
C ALA A 280 -26.63 3.14 -4.27
N TYR A 281 -26.52 3.02 -5.60
CA TYR A 281 -27.19 1.96 -6.36
C TYR A 281 -26.73 0.56 -5.92
N LEU A 282 -25.42 0.34 -5.80
CA LEU A 282 -24.81 -0.91 -5.37
C LEU A 282 -25.28 -1.29 -3.97
N THR A 283 -25.22 -0.35 -3.03
CA THR A 283 -25.70 -0.54 -1.65
C THR A 283 -27.18 -0.91 -1.64
N MET A 284 -28.01 -0.25 -2.45
CA MET A 284 -29.44 -0.57 -2.52
C MET A 284 -29.69 -1.98 -3.10
N LYS A 285 -28.89 -2.42 -4.08
CA LYS A 285 -29.15 -3.64 -4.85
C LYS A 285 -28.44 -4.90 -4.35
N ARG A 286 -27.40 -4.79 -3.51
CA ARG A 286 -26.61 -5.94 -3.07
C ARG A 286 -26.61 -6.09 -1.55
N ASP A 287 -27.00 -7.29 -1.09
CA ASP A 287 -27.13 -7.59 0.34
C ASP A 287 -25.80 -7.61 1.09
N TRP A 288 -24.70 -8.00 0.42
CA TRP A 288 -23.38 -8.06 1.07
C TRP A 288 -22.79 -6.70 1.49
N PHE A 289 -23.41 -5.57 1.13
CA PHE A 289 -23.01 -4.24 1.61
C PHE A 289 -23.70 -3.87 2.93
N TRP A 290 -24.58 -4.75 3.42
CA TRP A 290 -25.31 -4.59 4.66
C TRP A 290 -24.80 -5.61 5.67
N LYS A 291 -24.82 -5.21 6.94
CA LYS A 291 -24.90 -6.16 8.04
C LYS A 291 -26.24 -6.84 8.00
N GLN A 292 -26.26 -8.13 8.28
CA GLN A 292 -27.46 -8.95 8.23
C GLN A 292 -27.70 -9.60 9.59
N ASP A 293 -28.97 -9.68 10.00
CA ASP A 293 -29.33 -10.48 11.17
C ASP A 293 -29.23 -11.99 10.87
N ILE A 294 -29.52 -12.81 11.87
CA ILE A 294 -29.50 -14.28 11.73
C ILE A 294 -30.51 -14.81 10.69
N GLU A 295 -31.51 -14.01 10.33
CA GLU A 295 -32.53 -14.33 9.31
C GLU A 295 -32.15 -13.80 7.92
N GLY A 296 -31.03 -13.08 7.80
CA GLY A 296 -30.56 -12.49 6.55
C GLY A 296 -31.16 -11.11 6.24
N ASN A 297 -31.92 -10.52 7.16
CA ASN A 297 -32.50 -9.19 6.95
C ASN A 297 -31.43 -8.11 7.11
N ARG A 298 -31.47 -7.09 6.24
CA ARG A 298 -30.57 -5.94 6.32
C ARG A 298 -30.83 -5.13 7.59
N ILE A 299 -29.76 -4.86 8.34
CA ILE A 299 -29.82 -4.03 9.56
C ILE A 299 -29.34 -2.61 9.25
N GLU A 300 -28.07 -2.48 8.86
CA GLU A 300 -27.38 -1.23 8.54
C GLU A 300 -26.30 -1.49 7.48
N PRO A 301 -25.86 -0.47 6.71
CA PRO A 301 -24.72 -0.65 5.83
C PRO A 301 -23.46 -1.02 6.62
N LYS A 302 -22.54 -1.74 5.99
CA LYS A 302 -21.27 -2.08 6.63
C LYS A 302 -20.42 -0.81 6.81
N PRO A 303 -19.62 -0.68 7.88
CA PRO A 303 -18.93 0.57 8.22
C PRO A 303 -17.98 1.08 7.13
N MET A 304 -17.34 0.17 6.39
CA MET A 304 -16.46 0.51 5.27
C MET A 304 -17.22 1.07 4.06
N MET A 305 -18.49 0.71 3.87
CA MET A 305 -19.34 1.32 2.84
C MET A 305 -19.74 2.74 3.22
N ASP A 306 -20.16 2.95 4.48
CA ASP A 306 -20.58 4.26 4.99
C ASP A 306 -19.44 5.30 4.95
N LYS A 307 -18.20 4.85 5.14
CA LYS A 307 -17.01 5.72 5.14
C LYS A 307 -16.40 5.94 3.75
N LEU A 308 -16.81 5.18 2.74
CA LEU A 308 -16.12 5.14 1.44
C LEU A 308 -15.98 6.51 0.77
N VAL A 309 -17.05 7.31 0.79
CA VAL A 309 -17.03 8.66 0.20
C VAL A 309 -16.01 9.53 0.92
N ALA A 310 -16.12 9.62 2.25
CA ALA A 310 -15.20 10.40 3.09
C ALA A 310 -13.75 9.94 2.96
N TYR A 311 -13.53 8.62 2.85
CA TYR A 311 -12.21 8.03 2.62
C TYR A 311 -11.60 8.54 1.32
N SER A 312 -12.36 8.58 0.21
CA SER A 312 -11.82 9.06 -1.06
C SER A 312 -11.64 10.58 -1.13
N GLU A 313 -12.49 11.35 -0.44
CA GLU A 313 -12.45 12.82 -0.47
C GLU A 313 -11.23 13.38 0.27
N LYS A 314 -10.72 12.69 1.28
CA LYS A 314 -9.57 13.18 2.07
C LYS A 314 -8.26 13.27 1.28
N PHE A 315 -8.18 12.62 0.12
CA PHE A 315 -7.03 12.73 -0.78
C PHE A 315 -7.01 14.03 -1.59
N TRP A 316 -8.06 14.84 -1.52
CA TRP A 316 -8.14 16.13 -2.20
C TRP A 316 -7.94 17.25 -1.18
N ILE A 317 -6.79 17.90 -1.21
CA ILE A 317 -6.49 19.04 -0.36
C ILE A 317 -6.88 20.31 -1.11
N GLU A 318 -7.71 21.14 -0.48
CA GLU A 318 -8.12 22.42 -1.04
C GLU A 318 -7.28 23.55 -0.44
N ASN A 319 -6.56 24.28 -1.29
CA ASN A 319 -5.82 25.47 -0.90
C ASN A 319 -6.19 26.62 -1.84
N GLU A 320 -6.65 27.74 -1.27
CA GLU A 320 -7.09 28.93 -2.03
C GLU A 320 -8.10 28.63 -3.16
N GLY A 321 -8.96 27.62 -2.98
CA GLY A 321 -9.97 27.21 -3.96
C GLY A 321 -9.45 26.28 -5.08
N VAL A 322 -8.18 25.88 -5.03
CA VAL A 322 -7.61 24.84 -5.90
C VAL A 322 -7.60 23.52 -5.15
N LYS A 323 -8.23 22.50 -5.72
CA LYS A 323 -8.16 21.12 -5.22
C LYS A 323 -6.99 20.40 -5.87
N THR A 324 -6.09 19.91 -5.03
CA THR A 324 -4.90 19.16 -5.44
C THR A 324 -4.96 17.77 -4.81
N PHE A 325 -4.69 16.74 -5.61
CA PHE A 325 -4.60 15.39 -5.10
C PHE A 325 -3.30 15.23 -4.29
N VAL A 326 -3.34 14.52 -3.16
CA VAL A 326 -2.23 14.49 -2.18
C VAL A 326 -0.87 14.05 -2.74
N SER A 327 -0.83 13.22 -3.78
CA SER A 327 0.45 12.81 -4.38
C SER A 327 1.15 13.94 -5.14
N ASP A 328 0.41 14.94 -5.63
CA ASP A 328 0.97 16.12 -6.31
C ASP A 328 1.56 17.14 -5.32
N LEU A 329 1.45 16.90 -4.00
CA LEU A 329 2.03 17.74 -2.96
C LEU A 329 3.46 17.34 -2.59
N VAL A 330 4.01 16.33 -3.24
CA VAL A 330 5.40 15.86 -3.11
C VAL A 330 5.98 15.60 -4.50
N PRO A 331 7.31 15.53 -4.67
CA PRO A 331 7.90 15.06 -5.93
C PRO A 331 7.38 13.65 -6.26
N VAL A 332 6.79 13.48 -7.44
CA VAL A 332 6.10 12.24 -7.83
C VAL A 332 6.35 11.90 -9.30
N GLU A 333 6.62 10.63 -9.57
CA GLU A 333 6.81 10.05 -10.90
C GLU A 333 5.86 8.84 -11.06
N TYR A 334 4.79 9.00 -11.83
CA TYR A 334 3.78 7.97 -12.02
C TYR A 334 4.24 6.94 -13.04
N VAL A 335 4.19 5.66 -12.69
CA VAL A 335 4.45 4.56 -13.64
C VAL A 335 3.15 3.80 -13.86
N ALA A 336 2.57 3.92 -15.05
CA ALA A 336 1.34 3.22 -15.42
C ALA A 336 1.61 2.20 -16.53
N MET A 337 0.86 1.09 -16.51
CA MET A 337 1.01 0.02 -17.50
C MET A 337 -0.25 -0.10 -18.34
N THR A 338 -0.10 -0.45 -19.61
CA THR A 338 -1.20 -0.51 -20.59
C THR A 338 -1.10 -1.74 -21.49
N GLY A 339 -2.08 -1.92 -22.38
CA GLY A 339 -2.08 -3.00 -23.37
C GLY A 339 -2.83 -4.26 -22.96
N PHE A 340 -3.50 -4.25 -21.81
CA PHE A 340 -4.35 -5.35 -21.35
C PHE A 340 -5.80 -4.91 -21.23
N GLN A 341 -6.71 -5.84 -21.54
CA GLN A 341 -8.14 -5.59 -21.42
C GLN A 341 -8.50 -5.34 -19.95
N THR A 342 -8.86 -4.10 -19.63
CA THR A 342 -9.08 -3.59 -18.28
C THR A 342 -10.50 -3.07 -18.14
N THR A 343 -11.13 -3.30 -17.00
CA THR A 343 -12.46 -2.73 -16.73
C THR A 343 -12.30 -1.25 -16.40
N VAL A 344 -12.96 -0.40 -17.18
CA VAL A 344 -12.91 1.07 -17.06
C VAL A 344 -14.26 1.68 -16.66
N GLY A 345 -15.29 0.85 -16.48
CA GLY A 345 -16.62 1.31 -16.13
C GLY A 345 -17.62 0.20 -15.88
N VAL A 346 -18.80 0.61 -15.40
CA VAL A 346 -19.94 -0.28 -15.17
C VAL A 346 -21.23 0.39 -15.64
N LYS A 347 -22.02 -0.35 -16.40
CA LYS A 347 -23.37 0.05 -16.78
C LYS A 347 -24.39 -0.70 -15.94
N PHE A 348 -25.24 0.04 -15.27
CA PHE A 348 -26.39 -0.42 -14.51
C PHE A 348 -27.67 -0.26 -15.32
N THR A 349 -28.66 -1.11 -15.06
CA THR A 349 -30.03 -0.92 -15.54
C THR A 349 -31.00 -0.81 -14.37
N SER A 350 -32.10 -0.06 -14.52
CA SER A 350 -33.12 0.05 -13.47
C SER A 350 -33.71 -1.31 -13.04
N SER A 351 -33.67 -2.30 -13.94
CA SER A 351 -34.09 -3.69 -13.69
C SER A 351 -33.10 -4.52 -12.86
N GLY A 352 -31.93 -4.00 -12.49
CA GLY A 352 -30.92 -4.73 -11.72
C GLY A 352 -29.78 -5.32 -12.56
N GLY A 353 -29.76 -5.10 -13.88
CA GLY A 353 -28.70 -5.56 -14.77
C GLY A 353 -27.39 -4.80 -14.54
N ILE A 354 -26.27 -5.51 -14.69
CA ILE A 354 -24.92 -4.96 -14.54
C ILE A 354 -24.07 -5.49 -15.70
N SER A 355 -23.35 -4.61 -16.38
CA SER A 355 -22.36 -4.97 -17.40
C SER A 355 -21.10 -4.15 -17.26
N LEU A 356 -19.95 -4.77 -17.55
CA LEU A 356 -18.64 -4.14 -17.45
C LEU A 356 -18.27 -3.47 -18.78
N VAL A 357 -17.69 -2.27 -18.71
CA VAL A 357 -17.06 -1.58 -19.84
C VAL A 357 -15.56 -1.85 -19.78
N ARG A 358 -14.97 -2.24 -20.90
CA ARG A 358 -13.55 -2.58 -20.98
C ARG A 358 -12.82 -1.82 -22.09
N SER A 359 -11.57 -1.45 -21.84
CA SER A 359 -10.63 -0.90 -22.84
C SER A 359 -9.25 -1.55 -22.69
N TYR A 360 -8.29 -1.19 -23.53
CA TYR A 360 -6.88 -1.60 -23.40
C TYR A 360 -6.02 -0.54 -22.69
N ASP A 361 -6.66 0.51 -22.16
CA ASP A 361 -6.00 1.64 -21.48
C ASP A 361 -5.76 1.32 -20.01
N GLY A 362 -5.10 0.19 -19.76
CA GLY A 362 -4.80 -0.30 -18.42
C GLY A 362 -4.08 -1.65 -18.44
N ASP A 363 -3.86 -2.18 -17.25
CA ASP A 363 -2.94 -3.28 -17.00
C ASP A 363 -3.62 -4.63 -16.68
N SER A 364 -4.91 -4.77 -17.04
CA SER A 364 -5.88 -5.82 -16.66
C SER A 364 -6.62 -5.57 -15.34
N THR A 365 -6.14 -4.67 -14.48
CA THR A 365 -6.76 -4.37 -13.18
C THR A 365 -7.06 -2.88 -13.04
N VAL A 366 -6.05 -2.03 -13.21
CA VAL A 366 -6.13 -0.59 -13.00
C VAL A 366 -6.04 0.11 -14.35
N ASP A 367 -6.98 1.01 -14.61
CA ASP A 367 -6.91 1.86 -15.79
C ASP A 367 -5.93 3.01 -15.59
N ILE A 368 -5.42 3.52 -16.71
CA ILE A 368 -4.39 4.56 -16.72
C ILE A 368 -4.77 5.80 -15.92
N VAL A 369 -6.05 6.19 -15.92
CA VAL A 369 -6.50 7.43 -15.27
C VAL A 369 -6.40 7.31 -13.76
N SER A 370 -6.74 6.15 -13.21
CA SER A 370 -6.54 5.89 -11.79
C SER A 370 -5.06 5.73 -11.46
N ALA A 371 -4.30 5.04 -12.31
CA ALA A 371 -2.86 4.82 -12.14
C ALA A 371 -2.03 6.12 -12.05
N THR A 372 -2.48 7.18 -12.73
CA THR A 372 -1.78 8.47 -12.82
C THR A 372 -2.47 9.58 -12.02
N ALA A 373 -3.40 9.25 -11.11
CA ALA A 373 -4.18 10.25 -10.36
C ALA A 373 -4.86 11.31 -11.26
N GLY A 374 -5.27 10.92 -12.46
CA GLY A 374 -5.95 11.78 -13.44
C GLY A 374 -5.02 12.51 -14.41
N HIS A 375 -3.69 12.42 -14.25
CA HIS A 375 -2.74 13.01 -15.19
C HIS A 375 -2.80 12.32 -16.55
N GLY A 376 -2.64 13.10 -17.62
CA GLY A 376 -2.61 12.57 -18.99
C GLY A 376 -1.35 11.75 -19.26
N ALA A 377 -1.43 10.80 -20.19
CA ALA A 377 -0.32 9.93 -20.59
C ALA A 377 0.93 10.69 -21.09
N GLU A 378 0.75 11.95 -21.53
CA GLU A 378 1.81 12.82 -22.06
C GLU A 378 2.37 13.80 -21.00
N ALA A 379 1.93 13.70 -19.74
CA ALA A 379 2.48 14.54 -18.68
C ALA A 379 3.96 14.17 -18.41
N GLU A 380 4.79 15.17 -18.11
CA GLU A 380 6.25 14.98 -17.97
C GLU A 380 6.63 13.95 -16.90
N ASN A 381 5.81 13.85 -15.85
CA ASN A 381 6.02 12.92 -14.73
C ASN A 381 5.21 11.62 -14.84
N VAL A 382 4.74 11.28 -16.04
CA VAL A 382 3.99 10.04 -16.32
C VAL A 382 4.80 9.16 -17.27
N HIS A 383 5.08 7.95 -16.83
CA HIS A 383 5.83 6.93 -17.55
C HIS A 383 4.90 5.77 -17.90
N ILE A 384 4.61 5.60 -19.20
CA ILE A 384 3.73 4.53 -19.68
C ILE A 384 4.56 3.34 -20.16
N VAL A 385 4.26 2.15 -19.62
CA VAL A 385 4.87 0.89 -20.03
C VAL A 385 3.80 -0.01 -20.67
N GLU A 386 3.84 -0.11 -22.00
CA GLU A 386 2.89 -0.94 -22.75
C GLU A 386 3.27 -2.42 -22.70
N GLY A 387 2.25 -3.30 -22.66
CA GLY A 387 2.43 -4.75 -22.78
C GLY A 387 2.79 -5.45 -21.48
N VAL A 388 2.65 -4.79 -20.33
CA VAL A 388 2.89 -5.38 -19.00
C VAL A 388 1.59 -5.46 -18.20
N SER A 389 1.32 -6.63 -17.60
CA SER A 389 0.12 -6.85 -16.79
C SER A 389 0.31 -6.40 -15.33
N HIS A 390 -0.78 -6.20 -14.61
CA HIS A 390 -0.82 -5.60 -13.26
C HIS A 390 0.19 -6.19 -12.28
N VAL A 391 0.37 -7.51 -12.26
CA VAL A 391 1.23 -8.22 -11.30
C VAL A 391 2.68 -8.37 -11.75
N ASN A 392 3.00 -7.96 -12.99
CA ASN A 392 4.28 -8.22 -13.65
C ASN A 392 5.26 -7.04 -13.59
N ILE A 393 5.25 -6.26 -12.52
CA ILE A 393 6.14 -5.07 -12.41
C ILE A 393 7.63 -5.40 -12.36
N TYR A 394 7.99 -6.68 -12.25
CA TYR A 394 9.35 -7.19 -12.37
C TYR A 394 9.85 -7.33 -13.82
N GLU A 395 8.98 -7.14 -14.81
CA GLU A 395 9.37 -7.17 -16.22
C GLU A 395 10.33 -6.03 -16.56
N GLU A 396 11.27 -6.30 -17.47
CA GLU A 396 12.39 -5.39 -17.77
C GLU A 396 11.94 -3.99 -18.18
N GLY A 397 10.79 -3.85 -18.86
CA GLY A 397 10.23 -2.55 -19.24
C GLY A 397 9.96 -1.65 -18.03
N VAL A 398 9.27 -2.17 -17.01
CA VAL A 398 8.96 -1.43 -15.78
C VAL A 398 10.23 -1.21 -14.96
N VAL A 399 11.06 -2.24 -14.81
CA VAL A 399 12.29 -2.15 -14.04
C VAL A 399 13.27 -1.13 -14.64
N SER A 400 13.35 -1.03 -15.96
CA SER A 400 14.17 -0.04 -16.65
C SER A 400 13.71 1.40 -16.37
N VAL A 401 12.40 1.65 -16.42
CA VAL A 401 11.82 2.96 -16.05
C VAL A 401 12.14 3.31 -14.60
N LEU A 402 11.92 2.36 -13.67
CA LEU A 402 12.23 2.58 -12.26
C LEU A 402 13.71 2.91 -12.03
N LYS A 403 14.62 2.17 -12.68
CA LYS A 403 16.07 2.45 -12.64
C LYS A 403 16.40 3.83 -13.16
N SER A 404 15.78 4.24 -14.27
CA SER A 404 15.99 5.57 -14.86
C SER A 404 15.57 6.68 -13.89
N ILE A 405 14.38 6.57 -13.30
CA ILE A 405 13.87 7.56 -12.34
C ILE A 405 14.81 7.67 -11.14
N VAL A 406 15.18 6.54 -10.51
CA VAL A 406 16.04 6.62 -9.31
C VAL A 406 17.45 7.14 -9.63
N ASP A 407 17.97 6.86 -10.82
CA ASP A 407 19.27 7.36 -11.28
C ASP A 407 19.27 8.86 -11.58
N GLU A 408 18.13 9.42 -11.95
CA GLU A 408 17.96 10.85 -12.14
C GLU A 408 17.90 11.58 -10.79
N TYR A 409 17.09 11.06 -9.86
CA TYR A 409 16.77 11.76 -8.61
C TYR A 409 17.80 11.54 -7.50
N ILE A 410 18.23 10.29 -7.24
CA ILE A 410 19.06 9.97 -6.07
C ILE A 410 20.42 10.71 -6.08
N PRO A 411 21.18 10.77 -7.19
CA PRO A 411 22.42 11.53 -7.23
C PRO A 411 22.21 13.02 -6.96
N GLY A 412 21.14 13.63 -7.51
CA GLY A 412 20.80 15.03 -7.27
C GLY A 412 20.44 15.32 -5.80
N LEU A 413 19.72 14.40 -5.16
CA LEU A 413 19.37 14.47 -3.73
C LEU A 413 20.60 14.33 -2.80
N ASN A 414 21.70 13.78 -3.30
CA ASN A 414 22.93 13.53 -2.54
C ASN A 414 24.12 14.40 -2.98
N ALA A 415 23.98 15.18 -4.07
CA ALA A 415 25.03 16.06 -4.60
C ALA A 415 25.43 17.21 -3.66
N GLY A 416 24.70 17.42 -2.56
CA GLY A 416 25.02 18.39 -1.49
C GLY A 416 25.69 17.80 -0.25
N LEU A 417 26.00 16.49 -0.22
CA LEU A 417 26.62 15.81 0.93
C LEU A 417 28.08 15.41 0.70
N GLY A 418 28.68 15.88 -0.41
CA GLY A 418 30.06 15.62 -0.78
C GLY A 418 30.79 16.86 -1.27
N GLU A 419 31.14 17.76 -0.35
CA GLU A 419 32.38 18.56 -0.39
C GLU A 419 33.04 18.56 0.99
#